data_AF-A0AAW2HT14-F1
#
_entry.id   AF-A0AAW2HT14-F1
#
_cell.length_a   1.000
_cell.length_b   1.000
_cell.length_c   1.000
_cell.angle_alpha   90.00
_cell.angle_beta   90.00
_cell.angle_gamma   90.00
#
_symmetry.space_group_name_H-M   'P 1'
#
loop_
_entity.id
_entity.type
_entity.pdbx_description
1 polymer ?
#
loop_
_entity_poly.entity_id
_entity_poly.type
_entity_poly.pdbx_seq_one_letter_code
_entity_poly.pdbx_strand_id
1 'polypeptide(L)'
;MKPLGESGLIKETMIQCLRALRRDHDALVATLQVFALEPALDWLEKARRDRKMKNPELEKWCPERKVAIVQEKLSGSNPLNVFVDDLISGHTTSDCLEKYLEVLQGVSNPSQVQPLSEQDQVQCLINLATDYH
;
A
#
# COMPACT_ATOMS: atom_id res chain seq x y z
N MET A 1 9.95 -20.64 -2.83
CA MET A 1 10.20 -21.67 -3.86
C MET A 1 11.57 -22.32 -3.62
N LYS A 2 11.67 -23.56 -3.11
CA LYS A 2 12.99 -24.18 -2.91
C LYS A 2 13.50 -24.79 -4.23
N PRO A 3 14.80 -24.65 -4.57
CA PRO A 3 15.91 -24.18 -3.72
C PRO A 3 16.20 -22.67 -3.74
N LEU A 4 15.64 -21.88 -4.67
CA LEU A 4 16.00 -20.46 -4.87
C LEU A 4 15.40 -19.46 -3.87
N GLY A 5 14.49 -19.89 -2.99
CA GLY A 5 13.82 -19.02 -2.03
C GLY A 5 12.90 -18.00 -2.68
N GLU A 6 12.96 -16.76 -2.18
CA GLU A 6 12.24 -15.56 -2.65
C GLU A 6 13.18 -14.61 -3.40
N SER A 7 14.47 -14.76 -3.09
CA SER A 7 15.63 -14.13 -3.70
C SER A 7 15.96 -14.79 -5.05
N GLY A 8 15.09 -14.58 -6.04
CA GLY A 8 15.26 -15.16 -7.37
C GLY A 8 14.32 -14.55 -8.40
N LEU A 9 13.65 -15.40 -9.18
CA LEU A 9 12.77 -14.97 -10.28
C LEU A 9 11.67 -14.01 -9.83
N ILE A 10 11.06 -14.23 -8.66
CA ILE A 10 9.97 -13.40 -8.15
C ILE A 10 10.45 -11.98 -7.88
N LYS A 11 11.52 -11.82 -7.08
CA LYS A 11 12.12 -10.51 -6.79
C LYS A 11 12.49 -9.77 -8.07
N GLU A 12 13.15 -10.44 -9.01
CA GLU A 12 13.54 -9.81 -10.28
C GLU A 12 12.32 -9.38 -11.10
N THR A 13 11.31 -10.25 -11.20
CA THR A 13 10.07 -9.93 -11.91
C THR A 13 9.36 -8.73 -11.27
N MET A 14 9.27 -8.69 -9.94
CA MET A 14 8.70 -7.55 -9.21
C MET A 14 9.46 -6.25 -9.48
N ILE A 15 10.79 -6.28 -9.50
CA ILE A 15 11.63 -5.11 -9.81
C ILE A 15 11.35 -4.61 -11.22
N GLN A 16 11.32 -5.51 -12.22
CA GLN A 16 11.05 -5.12 -13.61
C GLN A 16 9.62 -4.59 -13.81
N CYS A 17 8.63 -5.23 -13.18
CA CYS A 17 7.25 -4.75 -13.18
C CYS A 17 7.13 -3.38 -12.53
N LEU A 18 7.72 -3.17 -11.35
CA LEU A 18 7.69 -1.88 -10.67
C LEU A 18 8.37 -0.79 -11.51
N ARG A 19 9.52 -1.08 -12.11
CA ARG A 19 10.20 -0.14 -13.02
C ARG A 19 9.32 0.24 -14.21
N ALA A 20 8.64 -0.73 -14.83
CA ALA A 20 7.71 -0.47 -15.92
C ALA A 20 6.54 0.40 -15.48
N LEU A 21 5.97 0.12 -14.28
CA LEU A 21 4.88 0.90 -13.71
C LEU A 21 5.30 2.34 -13.39
N ARG A 22 6.50 2.57 -12.85
CA ARG A 22 6.98 3.91 -12.49
C ARG A 22 7.34 4.78 -13.69
N ARG A 23 7.85 4.17 -14.77
CA ARG A 23 8.36 4.88 -15.97
C ARG A 23 7.30 5.75 -16.66
N ASP A 24 6.04 5.33 -16.67
CA ASP A 24 4.93 6.07 -17.28
C ASP A 24 3.64 5.80 -16.50
N HIS A 25 3.60 6.30 -15.26
CA HIS A 25 2.48 6.07 -14.36
C HIS A 25 1.31 7.02 -14.56
N ASP A 26 1.42 8.03 -15.43
CA ASP A 26 0.39 9.06 -15.62
C ASP A 26 -0.92 8.45 -16.12
N ALA A 27 -0.84 7.52 -17.09
CA ALA A 27 -2.01 6.81 -17.59
C ALA A 27 -2.68 5.97 -16.49
N LEU A 28 -1.90 5.31 -15.64
CA LEU A 28 -2.40 4.53 -14.52
C LEU A 28 -3.10 5.42 -13.48
N VAL A 29 -2.47 6.53 -13.11
CA VAL A 29 -3.01 7.50 -12.15
C VAL A 29 -4.30 8.13 -12.69
N ALA A 30 -4.32 8.56 -13.95
CA ALA A 30 -5.52 9.13 -14.58
C ALA A 30 -6.67 8.12 -14.59
N THR A 31 -6.39 6.86 -14.92
CA THR A 31 -7.39 5.79 -14.90
C THR A 31 -7.93 5.56 -13.48
N LEU A 32 -7.06 5.56 -12.47
CA LEU A 32 -7.46 5.43 -11.07
C LEU A 32 -8.28 6.62 -10.57
N GLN A 33 -7.97 7.84 -11.02
CA GLN A 33 -8.76 9.03 -10.71
C GLN A 33 -10.18 8.91 -11.25
N VAL A 34 -10.33 8.50 -12.51
CA VAL A 34 -11.65 8.27 -13.10
C VAL A 34 -12.39 7.21 -12.28
N PHE A 35 -11.76 6.06 -12.01
CA PHE A 35 -12.39 4.98 -11.25
C PHE A 35 -12.79 5.38 -9.82
N ALA A 36 -11.92 6.10 -9.10
CA ALA A 36 -12.17 6.50 -7.71
C ALA A 36 -13.26 7.57 -7.58
N LEU A 37 -13.43 8.38 -8.63
CA LEU A 37 -14.43 9.46 -8.70
C LEU A 37 -15.69 9.05 -9.46
N GLU A 38 -15.74 7.84 -10.05
CA GLU A 38 -16.85 7.41 -10.90
C GLU A 38 -18.13 7.18 -10.08
N PRO A 39 -19.17 8.03 -10.26
CA PRO A 39 -20.39 7.95 -9.44
C PRO A 39 -21.24 6.70 -9.71
N ALA A 40 -21.05 6.07 -10.89
CA ALA A 40 -21.84 4.92 -11.31
C ALA A 40 -21.44 3.62 -10.57
N LEU A 41 -20.20 3.55 -10.08
CA LEU A 41 -19.67 2.46 -9.26
C LEU A 41 -19.94 2.73 -7.79
N ASP A 42 -21.19 3.06 -7.45
CA ASP A 42 -21.63 3.46 -6.10
C ASP A 42 -21.63 2.29 -5.10
N TRP A 43 -20.57 1.47 -5.13
CA TRP A 43 -20.27 0.42 -4.18
C TRP A 43 -20.17 0.99 -2.77
N LEU A 44 -19.72 2.25 -2.63
CA LEU A 44 -19.68 2.94 -1.35
C LEU A 44 -21.09 3.18 -0.80
N GLU A 45 -22.03 3.64 -1.64
CA GLU A 45 -23.44 3.74 -1.24
C GLU A 45 -24.08 2.39 -0.97
N LYS A 46 -23.75 1.36 -1.77
CA LYS A 46 -24.25 -0.01 -1.54
C LYS A 46 -23.72 -0.57 -0.21
N ALA A 47 -22.44 -0.37 0.08
CA ALA A 47 -21.80 -0.77 1.33
C ALA A 47 -22.37 0.00 2.53
N ARG A 48 -22.63 1.30 2.39
CA ARG A 48 -23.29 2.13 3.42
C ARG A 48 -24.73 1.70 3.68
N ARG A 49 -25.47 1.28 2.65
CA ARG A 49 -26.84 0.76 2.77
C ARG A 49 -26.89 -0.62 3.39
N ASP A 50 -25.83 -1.41 3.23
CA ASP A 50 -25.77 -2.75 3.80
C ASP A 50 -25.59 -2.65 5.32
N ARG A 51 -26.69 -2.79 6.08
CA ARG A 51 -26.73 -2.61 7.55
C ARG A 51 -25.81 -3.58 8.31
N LYS A 52 -25.31 -4.63 7.64
CA LYS A 52 -24.28 -5.55 8.17
C LYS A 52 -22.87 -4.96 8.15
N MET A 53 -22.62 -3.95 7.31
CA MET A 53 -21.37 -3.20 7.18
C MET A 53 -21.49 -1.80 7.81
N LYS A 54 -21.93 -1.70 9.06
CA LYS A 54 -21.68 -0.49 9.86
C LYS A 54 -20.18 -0.43 10.21
N ASN A 55 -19.35 -0.23 9.19
CA ASN A 55 -17.92 -0.02 9.37
C ASN A 55 -17.66 1.49 9.38
N PRO A 56 -17.28 2.09 10.52
CA PRO A 56 -16.93 3.51 10.60
C PRO A 56 -15.77 3.89 9.66
N GLU A 57 -14.99 2.94 9.14
CA GLU A 57 -13.98 3.20 8.12
C GLU A 57 -14.57 3.57 6.75
N LEU A 58 -15.80 3.15 6.43
CA LEU A 58 -16.49 3.55 5.18
C LEU A 58 -16.87 5.04 5.20
N GLU A 59 -16.98 5.65 6.39
CA GLU A 59 -17.16 7.10 6.54
C GLU A 59 -15.85 7.85 6.31
N LYS A 60 -14.70 7.22 6.57
CA LYS A 60 -13.35 7.80 6.37
C LYS A 60 -12.82 7.64 4.94
N TRP A 61 -13.56 6.99 4.04
CA TRP A 61 -13.14 6.79 2.65
C TRP A 61 -13.04 8.12 1.89
N CYS A 62 -11.84 8.46 1.41
CA CYS A 62 -11.55 9.65 0.62
C CYS A 62 -10.84 9.26 -0.70
N PRO A 63 -11.53 9.38 -1.86
CA PRO A 63 -10.98 9.03 -3.17
C PRO A 63 -9.67 9.75 -3.50
N GLU A 64 -9.59 11.05 -3.22
CA GLU A 64 -8.44 11.89 -3.53
C GLU A 64 -7.20 11.41 -2.76
N ARG A 65 -7.38 11.10 -1.47
CA ARG A 65 -6.31 10.53 -0.64
C ARG A 65 -5.85 9.17 -1.17
N LYS A 66 -6.77 8.31 -1.63
CA LYS A 66 -6.40 7.00 -2.18
C LYS A 66 -5.60 7.13 -3.47
N VAL A 67 -5.93 8.08 -4.33
CA VAL A 67 -5.13 8.40 -5.53
C VAL A 67 -3.76 8.94 -5.15
N ALA A 68 -3.69 9.87 -4.20
CA ALA A 68 -2.42 10.46 -3.74
C ALA A 68 -1.46 9.38 -3.19
N ILE A 69 -1.97 8.43 -2.40
CA ILE A 69 -1.18 7.29 -1.91
C ILE A 69 -0.61 6.46 -3.06
N VAL A 70 -1.36 6.29 -4.16
CA VAL A 70 -0.84 5.56 -5.33
C VAL A 70 0.28 6.35 -6.01
N GLN A 71 0.14 7.67 -6.15
CA GLN A 71 1.21 8.52 -6.68
C GLN A 71 2.48 8.41 -5.83
N GLU A 72 2.35 8.44 -4.51
CA GLU A 72 3.46 8.24 -3.57
C GLU A 72 4.11 6.86 -3.74
N LYS A 73 3.32 5.78 -3.80
CA LYS A 73 3.80 4.41 -4.05
C LYS A 73 4.61 4.32 -5.35
N LEU A 74 4.18 5.00 -6.42
CA LEU A 74 4.85 5.02 -7.72
C LEU A 74 6.04 6.01 -7.77
N SER A 75 6.14 6.92 -6.81
CA SER A 75 7.25 7.87 -6.69
C SER A 75 8.43 7.34 -5.87
N GLY A 76 8.34 6.12 -5.34
CA GLY A 76 9.41 5.48 -4.56
C GLY A 76 9.27 5.66 -3.05
N SER A 77 8.06 5.91 -2.55
CA SER A 77 7.82 5.94 -1.11
C SER A 77 8.16 4.60 -0.45
N ASN A 78 8.64 4.66 0.80
CA ASN A 78 8.92 3.47 1.58
C ASN A 78 7.61 2.71 1.89
N PRO A 79 7.47 1.44 1.47
CA PRO A 79 6.27 0.65 1.71
C PRO A 79 5.87 0.56 3.19
N LEU A 80 6.85 0.49 4.09
CA LEU A 80 6.60 0.44 5.53
C LEU A 80 5.94 1.73 6.03
N ASN A 81 6.41 2.89 5.57
CA ASN A 81 5.81 4.18 5.94
C ASN A 81 4.38 4.28 5.45
N VAL A 82 4.13 3.92 4.19
CA VAL A 82 2.77 3.93 3.62
C VAL A 82 1.83 3.01 4.40
N PHE A 83 2.34 1.84 4.83
CA PHE A 83 1.57 0.90 5.66
C PHE A 83 1.27 1.48 7.05
N VAL A 84 2.26 2.09 7.70
CA VAL A 84 2.09 2.78 8.99
C VAL A 84 1.07 3.91 8.89
N ASP A 85 1.14 4.74 7.85
CA ASP A 85 0.21 5.85 7.64
C ASP A 85 -1.23 5.37 7.40
N ASP A 86 -1.40 4.30 6.60
CA ASP A 86 -2.70 3.66 6.39
C ASP A 86 -3.25 3.07 7.70
N LEU A 87 -2.39 2.40 8.48
CA LEU A 87 -2.76 1.80 9.77
C LEU A 87 -3.24 2.85 10.77
N ILE A 88 -2.47 3.93 10.94
CA ILE A 88 -2.83 5.06 11.80
C ILE A 88 -4.14 5.69 11.34
N SER A 89 -4.29 5.94 10.03
CA SER A 89 -5.51 6.54 9.48
C SER A 89 -6.76 5.69 9.71
N GLY A 90 -6.65 4.37 9.61
CA GLY A 90 -7.76 3.44 9.86
C GLY A 90 -8.09 3.32 11.35
N HIS A 91 -7.07 3.20 12.20
CA HIS A 91 -7.19 2.74 13.57
C HIS A 91 -6.98 3.83 14.63
N THR A 92 -7.19 5.11 14.30
CA THR A 92 -7.01 6.24 15.22
C THR A 92 -7.70 6.09 16.58
N THR A 93 -8.80 5.33 16.66
CA THR A 93 -9.58 5.11 17.89
C THR A 93 -9.41 3.71 18.48
N SER A 94 -8.48 2.91 17.95
CA SER A 94 -8.26 1.53 18.40
C SER A 94 -7.25 1.50 19.55
N ASP A 95 -7.62 0.86 20.65
CA ASP A 95 -6.72 0.62 21.79
C ASP A 95 -5.54 -0.32 21.43
N CYS A 96 -5.61 -0.98 20.27
CA CYS A 96 -4.58 -1.89 19.78
C CYS A 96 -3.58 -1.23 18.82
N LEU A 97 -3.74 0.06 18.47
CA LEU A 97 -2.88 0.73 17.49
C LEU A 97 -1.40 0.66 17.88
N GLU A 98 -1.07 0.88 19.15
CA GLU A 98 0.31 0.80 19.63
C GLU A 98 0.91 -0.59 19.41
N LYS A 99 0.15 -1.66 19.70
CA LYS A 99 0.58 -3.04 19.49
C LYS A 99 0.78 -3.36 18.01
N TYR A 100 -0.06 -2.82 17.13
CA TYR A 100 0.12 -2.98 15.69
C TYR A 100 1.40 -2.29 15.20
N LEU A 101 1.72 -1.12 15.75
CA LEU A 101 2.96 -0.41 15.42
C LEU A 101 4.19 -1.12 15.97
N GLU A 102 4.11 -1.75 17.14
CA GLU A 102 5.20 -2.56 17.72
C GLU A 102 5.60 -3.73 16.80
N VAL A 103 4.62 -4.42 16.21
CA VAL A 103 4.89 -5.52 15.24
C VAL A 103 5.72 -5.01 14.05
N LEU A 104 5.44 -3.78 13.59
CA LEU A 104 6.12 -3.20 12.42
C LEU A 104 7.54 -2.70 12.72
N GLN A 105 7.93 -2.53 13.99
CA GLN A 105 9.29 -2.12 14.37
C GLN A 105 10.33 -3.21 14.10
N GLY A 106 9.91 -4.47 14.02
CA GLY A 106 10.78 -5.61 13.71
C GLY A 106 11.14 -5.75 12.22
N VAL A 107 10.38 -5.09 11.34
CA VAL A 107 10.54 -5.23 9.88
C VAL A 107 11.83 -4.56 9.42
N SER A 108 12.71 -5.35 8.80
CA SER A 108 13.96 -4.84 8.24
C SER A 108 13.71 -3.81 7.14
N ASN A 109 14.20 -2.58 7.33
CA ASN A 109 14.12 -1.51 6.36
C ASN A 109 15.42 -1.40 5.55
N PRO A 110 15.42 -1.71 4.24
CA PRO A 110 16.64 -1.78 3.44
C PRO A 110 17.28 -0.40 3.18
N SER A 111 16.52 0.70 3.25
CA SER A 111 17.06 2.06 3.05
C SER A 111 16.18 3.13 3.69
N GLN A 112 16.82 4.10 4.35
CA GLN A 112 16.16 5.30 4.89
C GLN A 112 16.19 6.49 3.92
N VAL A 113 16.89 6.38 2.79
CA VAL A 113 17.03 7.47 1.82
C VAL A 113 15.87 7.40 0.82
N GLN A 114 15.04 8.44 0.78
CA GLN A 114 13.94 8.55 -0.18
C GLN A 114 14.30 9.49 -1.36
N PRO A 115 13.73 9.27 -2.56
CA PRO A 115 12.88 8.13 -2.93
C PRO A 115 13.68 6.83 -3.07
N LEU A 116 13.07 5.71 -2.75
CA LEU A 116 13.69 4.39 -2.89
C LEU A 116 13.87 4.02 -4.37
N SER A 117 14.95 3.29 -4.63
CA SER A 117 15.12 2.54 -5.89
C SER A 117 14.05 1.45 -5.99
N GLU A 118 13.75 0.96 -7.20
CA GLU A 118 12.80 -0.15 -7.35
C GLU A 118 13.31 -1.41 -6.64
N GLN A 119 14.62 -1.62 -6.57
CA GLN A 119 15.26 -2.72 -5.87
C GLN A 119 15.02 -2.63 -4.35
N ASP A 120 15.24 -1.47 -3.74
CA ASP A 120 15.05 -1.27 -2.30
C ASP A 120 13.57 -1.29 -1.93
N GLN A 121 12.72 -0.71 -2.78
CA GLN A 121 11.28 -0.72 -2.58
C GLN A 121 10.72 -2.15 -2.64
N VAL A 122 11.15 -2.97 -3.60
CA VAL A 122 10.77 -4.39 -3.67
C VAL A 122 11.35 -5.18 -2.50
N GLN A 123 12.60 -4.92 -2.08
CA GLN A 123 13.17 -5.58 -0.92
C GLN A 123 12.36 -5.27 0.35
N CYS A 124 11.91 -4.03 0.52
CA CYS A 124 11.04 -3.66 1.64
C CYS A 124 9.69 -4.38 1.58
N LEU A 125 9.08 -4.49 0.39
CA LEU A 125 7.84 -5.25 0.20
C LEU A 125 8.00 -6.74 0.57
N ILE A 126 9.11 -7.36 0.15
CA ILE A 126 9.40 -8.76 0.48
C ILE A 126 9.58 -8.89 2.00
N ASN A 127 10.41 -8.05 2.62
CA ASN A 127 10.62 -8.07 4.07
C ASN A 127 9.31 -7.92 4.85
N LEU A 128 8.43 -7.02 4.43
CA LEU A 128 7.11 -6.82 5.05
C LEU A 128 6.19 -8.04 4.86
N ALA A 129 6.24 -8.70 3.69
CA ALA A 129 5.39 -9.84 3.37
C ALA A 129 5.84 -11.14 4.04
N THR A 130 7.11 -11.25 4.41
CA THR A 130 7.72 -12.49 4.93
C THR A 130 8.31 -12.33 6.31
N ASP A 131 7.95 -11.25 7.00
CA ASP A 131 8.27 -11.12 8.40
C ASP A 131 7.55 -12.23 9.18
N TYR A 132 8.30 -12.90 10.06
CA TYR A 132 7.80 -14.01 10.88
C TYR A 132 7.48 -13.57 12.32
N HIS A 133 7.60 -12.28 12.62
CA HIS A 133 7.22 -11.68 13.88
C HIS A 133 5.71 -11.69 14.14
#